data_AF-A0A962E5N7-F1
#
_entry.id   AF-A0A962E5N7-F1
#
_cell.length_a   1.000
_cell.length_b   1.000
_cell.length_c   1.000
_cell.angle_alpha   90.00
_cell.angle_beta   90.00
_cell.angle_gamma   90.00
#
_symmetry.space_group_name_H-M   'P 1'
#
loop_
_entity.id
_entity.type
_entity.pdbx_description
1 polymer ?
#
loop_
_entity_poly.entity_id
_entity_poly.type
_entity_poly.pdbx_seq_one_letter_code
_entity_poly.pdbx_strand_id
1 'polypeptide(L)'
;MNRQAAFTLIEVMVALLVFTVGMLGVAGMLGVTVKNHQNTHQRAHASRIAEAIAERMRANPVGVAGGAYNGVLQAGQPPIPTCPCDAQATAQRDLRQIADLAEQWLPQVQTSIECDAAAVAAVPGVGAAPFQGQCEIRMQWAEQRDIDAVAGNSAQTFAWALQP
;
A
#
# COMPACT_ATOMS: atom_id res chain seq x y z
N MET A 1 -53.82 1.54 -45.29
CA MET A 1 -53.93 0.18 -44.72
C MET A 1 -52.71 -0.08 -43.87
N ASN A 2 -52.83 0.03 -42.54
CA ASN A 2 -51.73 -0.24 -41.62
C ASN A 2 -51.69 -1.75 -41.34
N ARG A 3 -50.63 -2.43 -41.79
CA ARG A 3 -50.35 -3.82 -41.37
C ARG A 3 -49.83 -3.76 -39.93
N GLN A 4 -50.64 -4.19 -38.97
CA GLN A 4 -50.14 -4.49 -37.64
C GLN A 4 -49.28 -5.76 -37.74
N ALA A 5 -47.97 -5.61 -37.56
CA ALA A 5 -47.08 -6.75 -37.39
C ALA A 5 -47.30 -7.31 -35.98
N ALA A 6 -47.98 -8.44 -35.88
CA ALA A 6 -48.09 -9.18 -34.64
C ALA A 6 -46.73 -9.85 -34.35
N PHE A 7 -46.08 -9.45 -33.25
CA PHE A 7 -44.86 -10.10 -32.76
C PHE A 7 -45.16 -11.56 -32.43
N THR A 8 -44.28 -12.47 -32.84
CA THR A 8 -44.40 -13.89 -32.48
C THR A 8 -43.89 -14.10 -31.05
N LEU A 9 -44.50 -15.01 -30.29
CA LEU A 9 -44.06 -15.32 -28.91
C LEU A 9 -42.60 -15.79 -28.85
N ILE A 10 -42.13 -16.47 -29.90
CA ILE A 10 -40.76 -16.95 -30.06
C ILE A 10 -39.78 -15.78 -30.17
N GLU A 11 -40.14 -14.69 -30.85
CA GLU A 11 -39.28 -13.52 -31.02
C GLU A 11 -38.99 -12.82 -29.69
N VAL A 12 -40.00 -12.71 -28.83
CA VAL A 12 -39.84 -12.17 -27.47
C VAL A 12 -38.98 -13.10 -26.61
N MET A 13 -39.13 -14.42 -26.73
CA MET A 13 -38.31 -15.38 -25.99
C MET A 13 -36.84 -15.32 -26.40
N VAL A 14 -36.55 -15.21 -27.70
CA VAL A 14 -35.18 -15.07 -28.21
C VAL A 14 -34.59 -13.73 -27.78
N ALA A 15 -35.35 -12.63 -27.83
CA ALA A 15 -34.90 -11.33 -27.35
C ALA A 15 -34.53 -11.36 -25.85
N LEU A 16 -35.34 -12.00 -25.01
CA LEU A 16 -35.05 -12.19 -23.58
C LEU A 16 -33.83 -13.08 -23.34
N LEU A 17 -33.66 -14.14 -24.14
CA LEU A 17 -32.48 -15.00 -24.05
C LEU A 17 -31.20 -14.21 -24.34
N VAL A 18 -31.17 -13.48 -25.45
CA VAL A 18 -30.00 -12.67 -25.82
C VAL A 18 -29.73 -11.58 -24.77
N PHE A 19 -30.78 -10.92 -24.26
CA PHE A 19 -30.66 -9.91 -23.22
C PHE A 19 -30.06 -10.46 -21.92
N THR A 20 -30.56 -11.61 -21.44
CA THR A 20 -30.06 -12.21 -20.20
C THR A 20 -28.62 -12.69 -20.33
N VAL A 21 -28.24 -13.28 -21.46
CA VAL A 21 -26.84 -13.66 -21.75
C VAL A 21 -25.95 -12.42 -21.79
N GLY A 22 -26.39 -11.34 -22.44
CA GLY A 22 -25.67 -10.06 -22.47
C GLY A 22 -25.45 -9.47 -21.07
N MET A 23 -26.48 -9.51 -20.22
CA MET A 23 -26.41 -9.00 -18.85
C MET A 23 -25.45 -9.81 -17.96
N LEU A 24 -25.40 -11.14 -18.12
CA LEU A 24 -24.41 -11.98 -17.43
C LEU A 24 -22.98 -11.63 -17.84
N GLY A 25 -22.76 -11.31 -19.12
CA GLY A 25 -21.46 -10.83 -19.60
C GLY A 25 -21.01 -9.53 -18.91
N VAL A 26 -21.92 -8.56 -18.74
CA VAL A 26 -21.64 -7.31 -18.03
C VAL A 26 -21.34 -7.54 -16.55
N ALA A 27 -22.13 -8.40 -15.89
CA ALA A 27 -21.90 -8.74 -14.48
C ALA A 27 -20.50 -9.35 -14.25
N GLY A 28 -20.04 -10.22 -15.15
CA GLY A 28 -18.69 -10.77 -15.11
C GLY A 28 -17.59 -9.70 -15.24
N MET A 29 -17.76 -8.76 -16.18
CA MET A 29 -16.82 -7.64 -16.35
C MET A 29 -16.79 -6.71 -15.13
N LEU A 30 -17.95 -6.44 -14.50
CA LEU A 30 -18.02 -5.66 -13.27
C LEU A 30 -17.24 -6.33 -12.13
N GLY A 31 -17.34 -7.65 -11.98
CA GLY A 31 -16.58 -8.41 -10.97
C GLY A 31 -15.06 -8.24 -11.13
N VAL A 32 -14.56 -8.38 -12.36
CA VAL A 32 -13.13 -8.16 -12.67
C VAL A 32 -12.72 -6.70 -12.38
N THR A 33 -13.59 -5.75 -12.72
CA THR A 33 -13.33 -4.32 -12.52
C THR A 33 -13.20 -3.98 -11.04
N VAL A 34 -14.10 -4.48 -10.19
CA VAL A 34 -14.05 -4.28 -8.73
C VAL A 34 -12.75 -4.83 -8.15
N LYS A 35 -12.34 -6.03 -8.56
CA LYS A 35 -11.07 -6.62 -8.13
C LYS A 35 -9.86 -5.76 -8.52
N ASN A 36 -9.82 -5.32 -9.77
CA ASN A 36 -8.74 -4.46 -10.25
C ASN A 36 -8.71 -3.12 -9.51
N HIS A 37 -9.88 -2.52 -9.25
CA HIS A 37 -9.98 -1.29 -8.48
C HIS A 37 -9.45 -1.43 -7.05
N GLN A 38 -9.71 -2.57 -6.39
CA GLN A 38 -9.19 -2.81 -5.06
C GLN A 38 -7.65 -2.93 -5.06
N ASN A 39 -7.07 -3.61 -6.04
CA ASN A 39 -5.62 -3.77 -6.16
C ASN A 39 -4.92 -2.42 -6.45
N THR A 40 -5.44 -1.62 -7.38
CA THR A 40 -4.89 -0.29 -7.67
C THR A 40 -5.00 0.63 -6.45
N HIS A 41 -6.11 0.56 -5.71
CA HIS A 41 -6.30 1.32 -4.48
C HIS A 41 -5.26 0.95 -3.40
N GLN A 42 -5.02 -0.34 -3.16
CA GLN A 42 -3.99 -0.79 -2.21
C GLN A 42 -2.58 -0.33 -2.62
N ARG A 43 -2.23 -0.44 -3.91
CA ARG A 43 -0.93 0.05 -4.41
C ARG A 43 -0.76 1.55 -4.27
N ALA A 44 -1.83 2.33 -4.48
CA ALA A 44 -1.81 3.78 -4.28
C ALA A 44 -1.64 4.16 -2.80
N HIS A 45 -2.22 3.39 -1.87
CA HIS A 45 -1.95 3.60 -0.44
C HIS A 45 -0.53 3.22 -0.07
N ALA A 46 0.00 2.11 -0.58
CA ALA A 46 1.39 1.73 -0.38
C ALA A 46 2.34 2.84 -0.86
N SER A 47 2.14 3.41 -2.06
CA SER A 47 2.99 4.51 -2.55
C SER A 47 2.94 5.75 -1.64
N ARG A 48 1.75 6.17 -1.18
CA ARG A 48 1.61 7.31 -0.26
C ARG A 48 2.26 7.06 1.10
N ILE A 49 2.15 5.84 1.62
CA ILE A 49 2.82 5.44 2.86
C ILE A 49 4.34 5.51 2.68
N ALA A 50 4.85 5.01 1.55
CA ALA A 50 6.27 5.08 1.22
C ALA A 50 6.77 6.54 1.17
N GLU A 51 6.04 7.42 0.46
CA GLU A 51 6.32 8.86 0.41
C GLU A 51 6.35 9.49 1.80
N ALA A 52 5.39 9.16 2.66
CA ALA A 52 5.33 9.65 4.03
C ALA A 52 6.52 9.17 4.89
N ILE A 53 6.98 7.93 4.70
CA ILE A 53 8.21 7.42 5.35
C ILE A 53 9.41 8.23 4.86
N ALA A 54 9.55 8.41 3.55
CA ALA A 54 10.67 9.14 2.96
C ALA A 54 10.77 10.58 3.47
N GLU A 55 9.64 11.28 3.55
CA GLU A 55 9.61 12.65 4.06
C GLU A 55 10.01 12.73 5.53
N ARG A 56 9.57 11.77 6.36
CA ARG A 56 9.97 11.70 7.78
C ARG A 56 11.46 11.38 7.95
N MET A 57 12.02 10.51 7.10
CA MET A 57 13.45 10.24 7.08
C MET A 57 14.26 11.50 6.70
N ARG A 58 13.80 12.27 5.69
CA ARG A 58 14.41 13.56 5.31
C ARG A 58 14.34 14.60 6.41
N ALA A 59 13.25 14.61 7.18
CA ALA A 59 13.08 15.52 8.31
C ALA A 59 13.96 15.15 9.52
N ASN A 60 14.40 13.89 9.63
CA ASN A 60 15.21 13.37 10.73
C ASN A 60 16.47 12.63 10.24
N PRO A 61 17.40 13.33 9.54
CA PRO A 61 18.59 12.71 8.98
C PRO A 61 19.53 12.15 10.05
N VAL A 62 19.52 12.72 11.26
CA VAL A 62 20.29 12.21 12.41
C VAL A 62 19.76 10.84 12.84
N GLY A 63 18.45 10.63 12.85
CA GLY A 63 17.84 9.35 13.15
C GLY A 63 18.15 8.30 12.08
N VAL A 64 18.12 8.69 10.80
CA VAL A 64 18.51 7.81 9.68
C VAL A 64 19.98 7.40 9.79
N ALA A 65 20.89 8.36 9.97
CA ALA A 65 22.32 8.09 10.11
C ALA A 65 22.63 7.22 11.34
N GLY A 66 21.86 7.36 12.42
CA GLY A 66 21.93 6.52 13.61
C GLY A 66 21.26 5.15 13.47
N GLY A 67 20.67 4.83 12.33
CA GLY A 67 19.98 3.56 12.08
C GLY A 67 18.62 3.42 12.78
N ALA A 68 18.05 4.51 13.31
CA ALA A 68 16.81 4.48 14.08
C ALA A 68 15.55 4.16 13.24
N TYR A 69 15.65 4.28 11.91
CA TYR A 69 14.59 3.88 10.97
C TYR A 69 14.72 2.42 10.50
N ASN A 70 15.82 1.72 10.79
CA ASN A 70 16.04 0.36 10.30
C ASN A 70 15.23 -0.67 11.08
N GLY A 71 14.64 -1.62 10.36
CA GLY A 71 13.95 -2.77 10.93
C GLY A 71 12.53 -2.96 10.42
N VAL A 72 11.82 -3.87 11.07
CA VAL A 72 10.41 -4.17 10.78
C VAL A 72 9.52 -3.25 11.62
N LEU A 73 8.59 -2.57 10.95
CA LEU A 73 7.60 -1.72 11.59
C LEU A 73 6.50 -2.61 12.18
N GLN A 74 6.10 -2.29 13.40
CA GLN A 74 5.05 -3.03 14.11
C GLN A 74 3.96 -2.08 14.56
N ALA A 75 2.70 -2.44 14.30
CA ALA A 75 1.62 -1.74 14.95
C ALA A 75 1.49 -2.18 16.41
N GLY A 76 0.73 -1.43 17.19
CA GLY A 76 0.63 -1.61 18.64
C GLY A 76 1.87 -1.22 19.45
N GLN A 77 3.10 -1.38 18.95
CA GLN A 77 4.35 -1.33 19.75
C GLN A 77 5.56 -0.73 19.01
N PRO A 78 6.56 -0.18 19.72
CA PRO A 78 6.55 0.20 21.15
C PRO A 78 5.60 1.38 21.45
N PRO A 79 5.31 1.71 22.72
CA PRO A 79 4.50 2.88 23.06
C PRO A 79 5.04 4.15 22.41
N ILE A 80 4.14 5.02 21.92
CA ILE A 80 4.54 6.29 21.33
C ILE A 80 5.24 7.15 22.40
N PRO A 81 6.49 7.60 22.19
CA PRO A 81 7.15 8.51 23.10
C PRO A 81 6.31 9.78 23.32
N THR A 82 6.08 10.14 24.59
CA THR A 82 5.27 11.32 24.97
C THR A 82 5.96 12.64 24.65
N CYS A 83 7.28 12.64 24.57
CA CYS A 83 8.11 13.70 24.00
C CYS A 83 9.18 13.06 23.11
N PRO A 84 9.16 13.28 21.79
CA PRO A 84 10.26 12.91 20.91
C PRO A 84 11.37 13.96 21.06
N CYS A 85 12.08 13.90 22.19
CA CYS A 85 13.06 14.92 22.56
C CYS A 85 14.42 14.69 21.89
N ASP A 86 14.60 13.56 21.20
CA ASP A 86 15.79 13.20 20.43
C ASP A 86 15.42 12.55 19.08
N ALA A 87 16.43 12.36 18.22
CA ALA A 87 16.27 11.80 16.89
C ALA A 87 15.78 10.34 16.89
N GLN A 88 16.09 9.57 17.93
CA GLN A 88 15.71 8.16 18.04
C GLN A 88 14.23 8.03 18.45
N ALA A 89 13.80 8.78 19.46
CA ALA A 89 12.41 8.85 19.91
C ALA A 89 11.49 9.42 18.82
N THR A 90 11.98 10.39 18.03
CA THR A 90 11.27 10.89 16.84
C THR A 90 11.05 9.77 15.82
N ALA A 91 12.11 9.01 15.48
CA ALA A 91 12.00 7.89 14.55
C ALA A 91 11.04 6.80 15.06
N GLN A 92 11.11 6.42 16.34
CA GLN A 92 10.20 5.43 16.94
C GLN A 92 8.73 5.87 16.85
N ARG A 93 8.44 7.15 17.14
CA ARG A 93 7.09 7.71 16.95
C ARG A 93 6.64 7.62 15.50
N ASP A 94 7.51 8.00 14.57
CA ASP A 94 7.19 8.01 13.14
C ASP A 94 6.88 6.60 12.62
N LEU A 95 7.77 5.64 12.91
CA LEU A 95 7.59 4.24 12.53
C LEU A 95 6.30 3.66 13.11
N ARG A 96 5.99 3.97 14.37
CA ARG A 96 4.76 3.52 15.03
C ARG A 96 3.50 4.08 14.37
N GLN A 97 3.48 5.39 14.07
CA GLN A 97 2.36 6.05 13.39
C GLN A 97 2.14 5.49 11.98
N ILE A 98 3.24 5.23 11.27
CA ILE A 98 3.20 4.66 9.92
C ILE A 98 2.71 3.22 9.96
N ALA A 99 3.15 2.42 10.93
CA ALA A 99 2.67 1.05 11.10
C ALA A 99 1.16 1.00 11.35
N ASP A 100 0.64 1.86 12.24
CA ASP A 100 -0.80 1.99 12.48
C ASP A 100 -1.58 2.35 11.22
N LEU A 101 -1.07 3.31 10.44
CA LEU A 101 -1.70 3.73 9.20
C LEU A 101 -1.66 2.61 8.16
N ALA A 102 -0.54 1.91 8.05
CA ALA A 102 -0.37 0.84 7.07
C ALA A 102 -1.35 -0.31 7.34
N GLU A 103 -1.54 -0.73 8.60
CA GLU A 103 -2.49 -1.80 8.94
C GLU A 103 -3.96 -1.42 8.69
N GLN A 104 -4.30 -0.14 8.71
CA GLN A 104 -5.67 0.31 8.40
C GLN A 104 -6.03 0.13 6.92
N TRP A 105 -5.05 0.27 6.01
CA TRP A 105 -5.31 0.29 4.56
C TRP A 105 -4.82 -0.96 3.83
N LEU A 106 -3.83 -1.66 4.39
CA LEU A 106 -3.20 -2.83 3.80
C LEU A 106 -3.39 -4.03 4.74
N PRO A 107 -4.21 -5.02 4.36
CA PRO A 107 -4.49 -6.14 5.24
C PRO A 107 -3.25 -7.03 5.42
N GLN A 108 -2.91 -7.33 6.68
CA GLN A 108 -1.75 -8.16 7.05
C GLN A 108 -0.43 -7.62 6.45
N VAL A 109 -0.27 -6.30 6.44
CA VAL A 109 0.93 -5.67 5.91
C VAL A 109 2.14 -5.89 6.81
N GLN A 110 3.28 -6.18 6.19
CA GLN A 110 4.59 -6.20 6.81
C GLN A 110 5.43 -5.13 6.11
N THR A 111 5.91 -4.16 6.87
CA THR A 111 6.75 -3.08 6.37
C THR A 111 8.13 -3.21 7.01
N SER A 112 9.18 -3.18 6.20
CA SER A 112 10.56 -3.14 6.66
C SER A 112 11.34 -2.03 5.97
N ILE A 113 12.31 -1.47 6.68
CA ILE A 113 13.21 -0.44 6.16
C ILE A 113 14.64 -0.91 6.40
N GLU A 114 15.45 -0.87 5.35
CA GLU A 114 16.86 -1.20 5.39
C GLU A 114 17.66 -0.06 4.76
N CYS A 115 18.42 0.67 5.57
CA CYS A 115 19.36 1.69 5.10
C CYS A 115 20.80 1.19 5.19
N ASP A 116 21.59 1.40 4.13
CA ASP A 116 23.03 1.20 4.22
C ASP A 116 23.66 2.34 5.05
N ALA A 117 24.45 1.97 6.05
CA ALA A 117 24.98 2.94 7.00
C ALA A 117 26.15 3.72 6.37
N ALA A 118 25.85 4.88 5.78
CA ALA A 118 26.85 5.89 5.42
C ALA A 118 26.58 7.19 6.20
N ALA A 119 26.69 7.10 7.52
CA ALA A 119 26.70 8.28 8.38
C ALA A 119 27.99 9.07 8.14
N VAL A 120 27.90 10.20 7.44
CA VAL A 120 28.98 11.18 7.43
C VAL A 120 29.00 11.83 8.83
N ALA A 121 30.18 11.95 9.43
CA ALA A 121 30.29 12.57 10.76
C ALA A 121 29.71 14.00 10.73
N ALA A 122 28.88 14.35 11.72
CA ALA A 122 28.36 15.70 11.87
C ALA A 122 29.52 16.70 11.91
N VAL A 123 29.52 17.68 11.01
CA VAL A 123 30.52 18.74 11.01
C VAL A 123 30.11 19.76 12.08
N PRO A 124 30.95 20.04 13.10
CA PRO A 124 30.61 21.02 14.13
C PRO A 124 30.27 22.38 13.50
N GLY A 125 29.08 22.89 13.78
CA GLY A 125 28.62 24.21 13.30
C GLY A 125 27.90 24.22 11.95
N VAL A 126 27.76 23.10 11.25
CA VAL A 126 27.11 23.02 9.92
C VAL A 126 25.78 22.25 9.93
N GLY A 127 25.35 21.75 11.09
CA GLY A 127 24.13 20.95 11.23
C GLY A 127 24.37 19.46 10.98
N ALA A 128 23.30 18.68 10.81
CA ALA A 128 23.39 17.25 10.52
C ALA A 128 24.11 17.04 9.17
N ALA A 129 25.09 16.13 9.14
CA ALA A 129 25.76 15.81 7.88
C ALA A 129 24.79 15.14 6.89
N PRO A 130 24.96 15.36 5.57
CA PRO A 130 24.13 14.69 4.58
C PRO A 130 24.34 13.18 4.65
N PHE A 131 23.25 12.42 4.63
CA PHE A 131 23.29 10.98 4.51
C PHE A 131 23.75 10.60 3.10
N GLN A 132 24.77 9.74 2.98
CA GLN A 132 25.32 9.32 1.68
C GLN A 132 24.98 7.86 1.33
N GLY A 133 23.96 7.31 1.99
CA GLY A 133 23.48 5.96 1.74
C GLY A 133 22.18 5.92 0.94
N GLN A 134 21.71 4.71 0.65
CA GLN A 134 20.38 4.40 0.16
C GLN A 134 19.58 3.65 1.24
N CYS A 135 18.30 3.96 1.32
CA CYS A 135 17.32 3.23 2.11
C CYS A 135 16.34 2.52 1.19
N GLU A 136 16.10 1.24 1.43
CA GLU A 136 15.02 0.47 0.80
C GLU A 136 13.85 0.34 1.78
N ILE A 137 12.67 0.81 1.36
CA ILE A 137 11.40 0.55 2.04
C ILE A 137 10.73 -0.63 1.33
N ARG A 138 10.45 -1.70 2.06
CA ARG A 138 9.73 -2.87 1.56
C ARG A 138 8.42 -3.04 2.30
N MET A 139 7.34 -3.19 1.54
CA MET A 139 5.99 -3.48 2.06
C MET A 139 5.45 -4.73 1.39
N GLN A 140 4.91 -5.63 2.20
CA GLN A 140 4.28 -6.86 1.74
C GLN A 140 2.90 -6.99 2.37
N TRP A 141 1.85 -7.19 1.59
CA TRP A 141 0.49 -7.37 2.13
C TRP A 141 -0.25 -8.50 1.43
N ALA A 142 -1.26 -9.04 2.11
CA ALA A 142 -2.09 -10.09 1.54
C ALA A 142 -3.13 -9.48 0.59
N GLU A 143 -3.29 -10.04 -0.61
CA GLU A 143 -4.46 -9.73 -1.41
C GLU A 143 -5.64 -10.55 -0.88
N GLN A 144 -6.74 -9.88 -0.50
CA GLN A 144 -7.94 -10.56 -0.01
C GLN A 144 -8.55 -11.36 -1.17
N ARG A 145 -8.51 -12.69 -1.06
CA ARG A 145 -9.15 -13.58 -2.03
C ARG A 145 -10.55 -13.98 -1.57
N ASP A 146 -11.40 -14.27 -2.56
CA ASP A 146 -12.67 -14.97 -2.36
C ASP A 146 -12.46 -16.38 -1.80
N ILE A 147 -13.54 -16.90 -1.21
CA ILE A 147 -13.63 -17.96 -0.19
C ILE A 147 -13.13 -19.36 -0.65
N ASP A 148 -12.83 -19.56 -1.94
CA ASP A 148 -12.51 -20.88 -2.53
C ASP A 148 -11.01 -21.11 -2.88
N ALA A 149 -10.10 -20.22 -2.48
CA ALA A 149 -8.69 -20.36 -2.84
C ALA A 149 -7.91 -21.28 -1.87
N VAL A 150 -7.66 -22.52 -2.31
CA VAL A 150 -6.66 -23.44 -1.73
C VAL A 150 -5.32 -22.72 -1.51
N ALA A 151 -4.79 -22.88 -0.29
CA ALA A 151 -3.58 -22.31 0.28
C ALA A 151 -2.45 -21.97 -0.72
N GLY A 152 -2.34 -20.69 -1.05
CA GLY A 152 -1.12 -20.09 -1.58
C GLY A 152 -1.13 -18.61 -1.22
N ASN A 153 -0.15 -18.12 -0.47
CA ASN A 153 -0.08 -16.70 -0.15
C ASN A 153 0.26 -15.90 -1.41
N SER A 154 -0.73 -15.24 -2.02
CA SER A 154 -0.50 -14.23 -3.06
C SER A 154 -0.20 -12.90 -2.37
N ALA A 155 0.98 -12.80 -1.76
CA ALA A 155 1.45 -11.58 -1.14
C ALA A 155 1.89 -10.60 -2.23
N GLN A 156 1.34 -9.39 -2.21
CA GLN A 156 1.81 -8.30 -3.07
C GLN A 156 3.03 -7.68 -2.39
N THR A 157 4.09 -7.41 -3.17
CA THR A 157 5.29 -6.72 -2.68
C THR A 157 5.42 -5.36 -3.37
N PHE A 158 5.74 -4.35 -2.59
CA PHE A 158 6.17 -3.03 -3.03
C PHE A 158 7.54 -2.75 -2.41
N ALA A 159 8.50 -2.35 -3.23
CA ALA A 159 9.83 -1.95 -2.76
C ALA A 159 10.18 -0.60 -3.38
N TRP A 160 10.70 0.32 -2.56
CA TRP A 160 11.15 1.63 -3.00
C TRP A 160 12.50 1.96 -2.39
N ALA A 161 13.52 2.11 -3.24
CA ALA A 161 14.82 2.62 -2.86
C ALA A 161 14.84 4.14 -2.97
N LEU A 162 15.38 4.81 -1.96
CA LEU A 162 15.50 6.25 -1.90
C LEU A 162 16.77 6.69 -1.17
N GLN A 163 17.23 7.89 -1.48
CA GLN A 163 18.24 8.60 -0.69
C GLN A 163 17.52 9.67 0.15
N PRO A 164 17.55 9.55 1.49
CA PRO A 164 16.97 10.54 2.39
C PRO A 164 17.88 11.77 2.55
#